data_AF-A0AAN6WQI3-F1
#
_entry.id   AF-A0AAN6WQI3-F1
#
_cell.length_a   1.000
_cell.length_b   1.000
_cell.length_c   1.000
_cell.angle_alpha   90.00
_cell.angle_beta   90.00
_cell.angle_gamma   90.00
#
_symmetry.space_group_name_H-M   'P 1'
#
loop_
_entity.id
_entity.type
_entity.pdbx_description
1 polymer ?
#
loop_
_entity_poly.entity_id
_entity_poly.type
_entity_poly.pdbx_seq_one_letter_code
_entity_poly.pdbx_strand_id
1 'polypeptide(L)'
;MEKVPTSTSTMDSDTALVTISALDAGHLTLPERLFVTDADPTKRTTVPTLSFLITHTSPECKTTRLLFDLGVKRNLEGYTPAQRAHISQRQPVIVSPDCAESLSQGGLQPTDIDIVLLSHVHWDHVGTPSDFPKSTFVVGSGTLDLLKNGGGPLYPAELFNDDELPSDRAVELPPVCCDATGPKHTPSPETLLGDLRKNWKWEPLSDFFPATLDFFGDGSVIVIDAPGHLYGHVNLLCRVSERKYVYLGGDCCHDPRILRNEKGIALYDDGKGGLRSVHVDTNIAAKTMERIRGFTTASLGVMGYPMAKSLRAGLGPEKTLLICDVNTEALKRFKAETSAAGHGPVEVIENGYEAVKAANIVITMLPGSAAVKSVYLDPKTGVLAGAIASSSSQEENKLIMECGTIESDTILSVASAVSSSSVSDKVTFVDAPVSGGPMGAQNATLTFMVGCSPAVSSTIFPLVKSLLEHMGNKDGIFLCGDVGAGTAFKIINNYLSAITSLAASEALNIGVKAGLDPKLLTEVINASGGQCWVTSKSNPVPGVQENVPSSRGYEGGFRIELCAKVLGMGTKLAADVGARTILDKPTLEAFKEAIEDERYKGKDARVVYKWLNGQ
;
A
#
# COMPACT_ATOMS: atom_id res chain seq x y z
N MET A 1 8.30 8.16 -1.83
CA MET A 1 9.60 7.80 -1.21
C MET A 1 10.04 8.97 -0.38
N GLU A 2 10.05 8.84 0.94
CA GLU A 2 11.02 9.54 1.82
C GLU A 2 10.96 8.92 3.22
N LYS A 3 11.84 7.95 3.44
CA LYS A 3 12.96 8.05 4.38
C LYS A 3 14.03 7.08 3.89
N VAL A 4 14.89 7.57 3.01
CA VAL A 4 16.24 7.01 2.92
C VAL A 4 17.02 7.67 4.06
N PRO A 5 17.70 6.92 4.94
CA PRO A 5 18.38 7.50 6.09
C PRO A 5 19.45 8.49 5.64
N THR A 6 19.34 9.74 6.10
CA THR A 6 20.46 10.68 6.13
C THR A 6 21.40 10.28 7.27
N SER A 7 22.27 9.31 7.04
CA SER A 7 23.58 9.28 7.67
C SER A 7 24.60 9.52 6.57
N THR A 8 25.44 10.53 6.76
CA THR A 8 26.64 10.75 5.95
C THR A 8 27.61 9.59 6.16
N SER A 9 27.34 8.48 5.50
CA SER A 9 28.34 7.55 4.98
C SER A 9 28.07 7.47 3.48
N THR A 10 29.13 7.40 2.69
CA THR A 10 29.09 7.16 1.26
C THR A 10 27.99 6.13 0.90
N MET A 11 27.10 6.46 -0.04
CA MET A 11 26.28 5.44 -0.69
C MET A 11 27.23 4.57 -1.51
N ASP A 12 27.81 3.56 -0.88
CA ASP A 12 28.53 2.49 -1.56
C ASP A 12 27.54 1.48 -2.16
N SER A 13 27.94 0.92 -3.28
CA SER A 13 27.25 -0.03 -4.15
C SER A 13 27.04 -1.43 -3.54
N ASP A 14 26.81 -1.55 -2.23
CA ASP A 14 27.12 -2.76 -1.44
C ASP A 14 25.91 -3.39 -0.73
N THR A 15 24.76 -3.48 -1.39
CA THR A 15 23.59 -4.22 -0.84
C THR A 15 23.46 -5.59 -1.50
N ALA A 16 23.42 -6.65 -0.68
CA ALA A 16 23.46 -8.02 -1.16
C ALA A 16 22.17 -8.43 -1.91
N LEU A 17 22.32 -9.36 -2.86
CA LEU A 17 21.23 -9.92 -3.65
C LEU A 17 21.04 -11.40 -3.30
N VAL A 18 19.82 -11.90 -3.45
CA VAL A 18 19.50 -13.33 -3.34
C VAL A 18 18.98 -13.91 -4.65
N THR A 19 19.18 -15.21 -4.84
CA THR A 19 18.47 -15.98 -5.86
C THR A 19 17.33 -16.76 -5.22
N ILE A 20 16.21 -16.87 -5.92
CA ILE A 20 15.01 -17.57 -5.44
C ILE A 20 14.60 -18.62 -6.47
N SER A 21 14.34 -19.84 -6.00
CA SER A 21 13.78 -20.93 -6.81
C SER A 21 12.51 -21.45 -6.13
N ALA A 22 11.40 -21.47 -6.86
CA ALA A 22 10.18 -22.12 -6.39
C ALA A 22 10.33 -23.63 -6.54
N LEU A 23 10.02 -24.36 -5.48
CA LEU A 23 10.01 -25.81 -5.41
C LEU A 23 8.56 -26.27 -5.33
N ASP A 24 8.20 -27.22 -6.18
CA ASP A 24 6.95 -27.94 -6.03
C ASP A 24 7.05 -28.77 -4.74
N ALA A 25 6.17 -28.54 -3.79
CA ALA A 25 6.13 -29.27 -2.54
C ALA A 25 4.71 -29.79 -2.25
N GLY A 26 4.05 -30.22 -3.34
CA GLY A 26 2.73 -30.79 -3.36
C GLY A 26 1.65 -29.84 -3.87
N HIS A 27 0.43 -30.36 -3.93
CA HIS A 27 -0.76 -29.64 -4.38
C HIS A 27 -1.98 -30.10 -3.60
N LEU A 28 -2.98 -29.23 -3.49
CA LEU A 28 -4.26 -29.57 -2.86
C LEU A 28 -5.43 -28.89 -3.56
N THR A 29 -6.61 -29.51 -3.49
CA THR A 29 -7.80 -29.02 -4.18
C THR A 29 -8.76 -28.33 -3.22
N LEU A 30 -8.82 -27.01 -3.34
CA LEU A 30 -9.60 -26.14 -2.48
C LEU A 30 -11.03 -25.93 -3.00
N PRO A 31 -12.07 -26.11 -2.16
CA PRO A 31 -13.41 -25.64 -2.50
C PRO A 31 -13.47 -24.10 -2.40
N GLU A 32 -13.72 -23.43 -3.52
CA GLU A 32 -13.58 -21.97 -3.67
C GLU A 32 -14.48 -21.19 -2.68
N ARG A 33 -15.64 -21.75 -2.34
CA ARG A 33 -16.59 -21.20 -1.36
C ARG A 33 -16.05 -20.98 0.05
N LEU A 34 -14.92 -21.60 0.41
CA LEU A 34 -14.30 -21.39 1.72
C LEU A 34 -13.33 -20.19 1.72
N PHE A 35 -13.00 -19.63 0.56
CA PHE A 35 -11.93 -18.63 0.42
C PHE A 35 -12.42 -17.27 -0.11
N VAL A 36 -13.33 -17.25 -1.10
CA VAL A 36 -13.81 -16.00 -1.72
C VAL A 36 -15.32 -15.82 -1.63
N THR A 37 -15.79 -14.57 -1.53
CA THR A 37 -17.22 -14.25 -1.58
C THR A 37 -17.86 -14.57 -2.93
N ASP A 38 -19.16 -14.88 -2.92
CA ASP A 38 -19.97 -15.16 -4.11
C ASP A 38 -19.32 -16.20 -5.03
N ALA A 39 -18.70 -17.21 -4.41
CA ALA A 39 -18.13 -18.35 -5.11
C ALA A 39 -19.24 -19.28 -5.60
N ASP A 40 -19.00 -19.96 -6.72
CA ASP A 40 -19.79 -21.13 -7.07
C ASP A 40 -19.62 -22.19 -5.96
N PRO A 41 -20.72 -22.66 -5.33
CA PRO A 41 -20.65 -23.57 -4.18
C PRO A 41 -20.03 -24.93 -4.54
N THR A 42 -20.02 -25.30 -5.82
CA THR A 42 -19.49 -26.58 -6.31
C THR A 42 -18.07 -26.48 -6.84
N LYS A 43 -17.59 -25.26 -7.14
CA LYS A 43 -16.29 -25.06 -7.77
C LYS A 43 -15.14 -25.39 -6.82
N ARG A 44 -14.16 -26.10 -7.37
CA ARG A 44 -12.95 -26.52 -6.68
C ARG A 44 -11.75 -26.24 -7.58
N THR A 45 -10.64 -25.81 -6.98
CA THR A 45 -9.42 -25.42 -7.69
C THR A 45 -8.23 -26.12 -7.05
N THR A 46 -7.44 -26.82 -7.86
CA THR A 46 -6.14 -27.36 -7.42
C THR A 46 -5.10 -26.26 -7.43
N VAL A 47 -4.42 -26.07 -6.30
CA VAL A 47 -3.37 -25.08 -6.10
C VAL A 47 -2.10 -25.75 -5.60
N PRO A 48 -0.91 -25.21 -5.95
CA PRO A 48 0.35 -25.73 -5.44
C PRO A 48 0.58 -25.30 -3.99
N THR A 49 1.22 -26.16 -3.21
CA THR A 49 1.81 -25.84 -1.91
C THR A 49 3.31 -25.67 -2.12
N LEU A 50 3.71 -24.44 -2.45
CA LEU A 50 5.09 -24.16 -2.86
C LEU A 50 6.01 -24.02 -1.65
N SER A 51 7.25 -24.46 -1.83
CA SER A 51 8.40 -24.08 -1.02
C SER A 51 9.31 -23.17 -1.83
N PHE A 52 10.08 -22.29 -1.21
CA PHE A 52 11.01 -21.41 -1.93
C PHE A 52 12.43 -21.55 -1.39
N LEU A 53 13.35 -21.99 -2.25
CA LEU A 53 14.78 -21.98 -1.96
C LEU A 53 15.35 -20.59 -2.23
N ILE A 54 15.83 -19.94 -1.17
CA ILE A 54 16.49 -18.65 -1.18
C ILE A 54 17.98 -18.89 -0.90
N THR A 55 18.83 -18.51 -1.85
CA THR A 55 20.29 -18.57 -1.67
C THR A 55 20.83 -17.16 -1.49
N HIS A 56 21.42 -16.94 -0.32
CA HIS A 56 22.09 -15.71 0.07
C HIS A 56 23.60 -15.90 0.05
N THR A 57 24.35 -14.88 -0.38
CA THR A 57 25.81 -14.87 -0.28
C THR A 57 26.22 -13.60 0.44
N SER A 58 26.86 -13.74 1.61
CA SER A 58 27.32 -12.60 2.40
C SER A 58 28.50 -11.88 1.73
N PRO A 59 28.82 -10.64 2.14
CA PRO A 59 30.02 -9.93 1.68
C PRO A 59 31.33 -10.72 1.88
N GLU A 60 31.39 -11.58 2.90
CA GLU A 60 32.51 -12.49 3.18
C GLU A 60 32.48 -13.77 2.32
N CYS A 61 31.67 -13.80 1.25
CA CYS A 61 31.49 -14.92 0.33
C CYS A 61 30.96 -16.20 0.99
N LYS A 62 30.28 -16.11 2.14
CA LYS A 62 29.61 -17.25 2.75
C LYS A 62 28.23 -17.43 2.13
N THR A 63 27.98 -18.60 1.54
CA THR A 63 26.65 -18.97 1.05
C THR A 63 25.78 -19.52 2.19
N THR A 64 24.56 -19.01 2.32
CA THR A 64 23.52 -19.52 3.20
C THR A 64 22.30 -19.93 2.37
N ARG A 65 21.80 -21.15 2.58
CA ARG A 65 20.58 -21.66 1.93
C ARG A 65 19.42 -21.68 2.91
N LEU A 66 18.40 -20.89 2.60
CA LEU A 66 17.18 -20.77 3.36
C LEU A 66 16.01 -21.36 2.55
N LEU A 67 15.21 -22.21 3.17
CA LEU A 67 13.89 -22.57 2.65
C LEU A 67 12.83 -21.69 3.30
N PHE A 68 11.91 -21.18 2.49
CA PHE A 68 10.68 -20.57 2.96
C PHE A 68 9.52 -21.52 2.70
N ASP A 69 8.94 -22.04 3.79
CA ASP A 69 7.97 -23.16 3.82
C ASP A 69 8.51 -24.50 3.26
N LEU A 70 7.82 -25.60 3.59
CA LEU A 70 8.14 -26.98 3.19
C LEU A 70 6.99 -27.72 2.49
N GLY A 71 5.81 -27.10 2.35
CA GLY A 71 4.64 -27.69 1.69
C GLY A 71 3.94 -28.75 2.54
N VAL A 72 3.35 -29.76 1.87
CA VAL A 72 2.63 -30.87 2.54
C VAL A 72 3.56 -32.01 2.96
N LYS A 73 3.17 -32.75 4.00
CA LYS A 73 3.84 -34.00 4.40
C LYS A 73 3.73 -35.04 3.29
N ARG A 74 4.84 -35.70 3.00
CA ARG A 74 4.91 -36.85 2.09
C ARG A 74 4.01 -38.00 2.52
N ASN A 75 3.88 -38.21 3.84
CA ASN A 75 2.98 -39.20 4.41
C ASN A 75 1.77 -38.55 5.10
N LEU A 76 0.60 -38.59 4.44
CA LEU A 76 -0.65 -38.04 4.99
C LEU A 76 -1.14 -38.77 6.25
N GLU A 77 -0.70 -40.01 6.50
CA GLU A 77 -1.04 -40.73 7.73
C GLU A 77 -0.36 -40.11 8.97
N GLY A 78 0.73 -39.37 8.76
CA GLY A 78 1.49 -38.66 9.81
C GLY A 78 0.81 -37.40 10.34
N TYR A 79 -0.36 -37.01 9.82
CA TYR A 79 -1.16 -35.92 10.37
C TYR A 79 -2.09 -36.42 11.49
N THR A 80 -2.46 -35.54 12.43
CA THR A 80 -3.44 -35.87 13.49
C THR A 80 -4.79 -36.29 12.90
N PRO A 81 -5.63 -37.06 13.64
CA PRO A 81 -6.99 -37.37 13.19
C PRO A 81 -7.82 -36.12 12.82
N ALA A 82 -7.62 -35.01 13.55
CA ALA A 82 -8.28 -33.74 13.28
C ALA A 82 -7.83 -33.12 11.95
N GLN A 83 -6.51 -33.09 11.70
CA GLN A 83 -5.95 -32.64 10.43
C GLN A 83 -6.41 -33.53 9.27
N ARG A 84 -6.40 -34.86 9.41
CA ARG A 84 -6.87 -35.77 8.34
C ARG A 84 -8.35 -35.54 7.98
N ALA A 85 -9.20 -35.27 8.97
CA ALA A 85 -10.59 -34.89 8.71
C ALA A 85 -10.68 -33.57 7.92
N HIS A 86 -9.85 -32.58 8.26
CA HIS A 86 -9.77 -31.31 7.53
C HIS A 86 -9.25 -31.48 6.09
N ILE A 87 -8.24 -32.33 5.90
CA ILE A 87 -7.62 -32.68 4.61
C ILE A 87 -8.59 -33.45 3.70
N SER A 88 -9.47 -34.28 4.26
CA SER A 88 -10.46 -35.04 3.49
C SER A 88 -11.39 -34.14 2.65
N GLN A 89 -11.59 -32.89 3.08
CA GLN A 89 -12.40 -31.91 2.37
C GLN A 89 -11.65 -31.19 1.24
N ARG A 90 -10.33 -31.43 1.08
CA ARG A 90 -9.41 -30.74 0.16
C ARG A 90 -8.78 -31.68 -0.89
N GLN A 91 -9.47 -32.78 -1.19
CA GLN A 91 -8.99 -33.79 -2.13
C GLN A 91 -9.20 -33.40 -3.61
N PRO A 92 -8.33 -33.89 -4.52
CA PRO A 92 -7.09 -34.65 -4.23
C PRO A 92 -5.99 -33.81 -3.57
N VAL A 93 -5.20 -34.45 -2.71
CA VAL A 93 -3.91 -33.92 -2.22
C VAL A 93 -2.78 -34.71 -2.88
N ILE A 94 -1.91 -34.01 -3.60
CA ILE A 94 -0.75 -34.56 -4.28
C ILE A 94 0.47 -34.23 -3.43
N VAL A 95 1.21 -35.27 -3.03
CA VAL A 95 2.33 -35.16 -2.08
C VAL A 95 3.69 -35.41 -2.73
N SER A 96 3.74 -35.65 -4.04
CA SER A 96 4.98 -35.83 -4.80
C SER A 96 4.96 -34.93 -6.06
N PRO A 97 6.05 -34.19 -6.32
CA PRO A 97 7.23 -34.12 -5.48
C PRO A 97 6.94 -33.40 -4.14
N ASP A 98 7.56 -33.89 -3.06
CA ASP A 98 7.66 -33.13 -1.81
C ASP A 98 8.88 -32.19 -1.87
N CYS A 99 9.05 -31.33 -0.85
CA CYS A 99 10.16 -30.37 -0.84
C CYS A 99 11.55 -31.05 -0.96
N ALA A 100 11.75 -32.20 -0.31
CA ALA A 100 13.01 -32.93 -0.35
C ALA A 100 13.30 -33.56 -1.73
N GLU A 101 12.26 -34.11 -2.37
CA GLU A 101 12.33 -34.61 -3.75
C GLU A 101 12.63 -33.48 -4.72
N SER A 102 11.97 -32.32 -4.59
CA SER A 102 12.22 -31.14 -5.42
C SER A 102 13.63 -30.57 -5.26
N LEU A 103 14.17 -30.54 -4.04
CA LEU A 103 15.58 -30.19 -3.82
C LEU A 103 16.53 -31.15 -4.53
N SER A 104 16.25 -32.44 -4.44
CA SER A 104 17.06 -33.50 -5.08
C SER A 104 17.06 -33.37 -6.61
N GLN A 105 15.92 -33.00 -7.20
CA GLN A 105 15.83 -32.70 -8.63
C GLN A 105 16.67 -31.47 -9.02
N GLY A 106 16.82 -30.50 -8.11
CA GLY A 106 17.71 -29.34 -8.26
C GLY A 106 19.19 -29.62 -7.92
N GLY A 107 19.55 -30.86 -7.58
CA GLY A 107 20.93 -31.25 -7.25
C GLY A 107 21.37 -30.91 -5.81
N LEU A 108 20.43 -30.60 -4.92
CA LEU A 108 20.68 -30.36 -3.50
C LEU A 108 20.06 -31.46 -2.65
N GLN A 109 20.54 -31.62 -1.43
CA GLN A 109 19.96 -32.50 -0.43
C GLN A 109 19.41 -31.67 0.74
N PRO A 110 18.42 -32.17 1.50
CA PRO A 110 17.96 -31.52 2.72
C PRO A 110 19.09 -31.15 3.71
N THR A 111 20.18 -31.90 3.73
CA THR A 111 21.38 -31.62 4.55
C THR A 111 22.19 -30.41 4.10
N ASP A 112 21.92 -29.87 2.92
CA ASP A 112 22.58 -28.68 2.36
C ASP A 112 21.87 -27.37 2.73
N ILE A 113 20.72 -27.48 3.42
CA ILE A 113 19.88 -26.36 3.84
C ILE A 113 20.27 -25.92 5.25
N ASP A 114 20.64 -24.65 5.39
CA ASP A 114 21.07 -24.08 6.67
C ASP A 114 19.88 -23.66 7.54
N ILE A 115 18.84 -23.10 6.91
CA ILE A 115 17.70 -22.49 7.59
C ILE A 115 16.40 -22.94 6.93
N VAL A 116 15.41 -23.29 7.73
CA VAL A 116 14.01 -23.42 7.30
C VAL A 116 13.21 -22.34 8.01
N LEU A 117 12.74 -21.34 7.29
CA LEU A 117 11.86 -20.31 7.81
C LEU A 117 10.42 -20.64 7.38
N LEU A 118 9.55 -20.93 8.33
CA LEU A 118 8.14 -21.15 8.01
C LEU A 118 7.41 -19.81 8.04
N SER A 119 6.62 -19.54 7.00
CA SER A 119 5.68 -18.41 6.98
C SER A 119 4.74 -18.49 8.17
N HIS A 120 4.28 -19.69 8.50
CA HIS A 120 3.53 -20.04 9.70
C HIS A 120 3.44 -21.56 9.84
N VAL A 121 2.97 -22.05 10.99
CA VAL A 121 2.80 -23.49 11.23
C VAL A 121 1.37 -23.92 10.90
N HIS A 122 1.21 -24.46 9.70
CA HIS A 122 -0.02 -25.07 9.21
C HIS A 122 0.31 -26.31 8.37
N TRP A 123 -0.64 -27.24 8.27
CA TRP A 123 -0.38 -28.62 7.82
C TRP A 123 0.19 -28.71 6.40
N ASP A 124 -0.10 -27.75 5.54
CA ASP A 124 0.34 -27.61 4.15
C ASP A 124 1.55 -26.67 3.96
N HIS A 125 2.18 -26.22 5.05
CA HIS A 125 3.43 -25.45 5.04
C HIS A 125 4.59 -26.13 5.78
N VAL A 126 4.30 -26.98 6.77
CA VAL A 126 5.34 -27.58 7.64
C VAL A 126 6.12 -28.71 6.97
N GLY A 127 5.53 -29.39 5.98
CA GLY A 127 6.17 -30.52 5.30
C GLY A 127 6.67 -31.58 6.28
N THR A 128 7.86 -32.14 6.02
CA THR A 128 8.48 -33.20 6.84
C THR A 128 9.78 -32.69 7.49
N PRO A 129 9.74 -31.99 8.65
CA PRO A 129 10.92 -31.39 9.27
C PRO A 129 12.07 -32.36 9.57
N SER A 130 11.77 -33.65 9.80
CA SER A 130 12.76 -34.68 10.08
C SER A 130 13.71 -34.96 8.90
N ASP A 131 13.33 -34.59 7.67
CA ASP A 131 14.21 -34.68 6.51
C ASP A 131 15.36 -33.64 6.57
N PHE A 132 15.25 -32.60 7.41
CA PHE A 132 16.21 -31.48 7.53
C PHE A 132 16.99 -31.52 8.85
N PRO A 133 17.89 -32.49 9.06
CA PRO A 133 18.52 -32.74 10.36
C PRO A 133 19.53 -31.67 10.78
N LYS A 134 20.04 -30.86 9.84
CA LYS A 134 21.05 -29.82 10.11
C LYS A 134 20.47 -28.40 10.19
N SER A 135 19.27 -28.19 9.65
CA SER A 135 18.72 -26.85 9.51
C SER A 135 18.27 -26.28 10.86
N THR A 136 18.43 -24.98 11.05
CA THR A 136 17.74 -24.28 12.13
C THR A 136 16.37 -23.84 11.63
N PHE A 137 15.33 -24.08 12.42
CA PHE A 137 13.96 -23.71 12.08
C PHE A 137 13.65 -22.33 12.67
N VAL A 138 13.15 -21.43 11.83
CA VAL A 138 12.75 -20.07 12.23
C VAL A 138 11.27 -19.89 11.99
N VAL A 139 10.58 -19.36 12.98
CA VAL A 139 9.14 -19.07 12.93
C VAL A 139 8.84 -17.71 13.53
N GLY A 140 7.66 -17.15 13.24
CA GLY A 140 7.23 -15.93 13.89
C GLY A 140 7.05 -16.07 15.40
N SER A 141 7.05 -14.94 16.10
CA SER A 141 6.84 -14.91 17.54
C SER A 141 5.46 -15.48 17.91
N GLY A 142 5.42 -16.31 18.95
CA GLY A 142 4.19 -16.94 19.48
C GLY A 142 3.84 -18.29 18.86
N THR A 143 4.56 -18.76 17.84
CA THR A 143 4.32 -20.05 17.20
C THR A 143 4.57 -21.25 18.13
N LEU A 144 5.60 -21.22 18.97
CA LEU A 144 5.89 -22.32 19.90
C LEU A 144 4.83 -22.42 21.01
N ASP A 145 4.30 -21.29 21.46
CA ASP A 145 3.20 -21.27 22.42
C ASP A 145 1.88 -21.72 21.77
N LEU A 146 1.64 -21.37 20.51
CA LEU A 146 0.52 -21.88 19.70
C LEU A 146 0.55 -23.41 19.60
N LEU A 147 1.72 -24.00 19.30
CA LEU A 147 1.86 -25.45 19.20
C LEU A 147 1.55 -26.15 20.52
N LYS A 148 1.97 -25.56 21.63
CA LYS A 148 1.78 -26.14 22.96
C LYS A 148 0.36 -25.98 23.51
N ASN A 149 -0.24 -24.81 23.31
CA ASN A 149 -1.43 -24.39 24.02
C ASN A 149 -2.65 -24.15 23.10
N GLY A 150 -2.45 -24.14 21.78
CA GLY A 150 -3.47 -23.77 20.81
C GLY A 150 -3.72 -22.25 20.74
N GLY A 151 -4.42 -21.84 19.69
CA GLY A 151 -4.73 -20.45 19.35
C GLY A 151 -6.19 -20.06 19.60
N GLY A 152 -6.86 -20.73 20.53
CA GLY A 152 -8.29 -20.57 20.80
C GLY A 152 -9.17 -21.62 20.10
N PRO A 153 -10.50 -21.41 20.00
CA PRO A 153 -11.45 -22.45 19.57
C PRO A 153 -11.33 -22.85 18.09
N LEU A 154 -10.67 -22.04 17.27
CA LEU A 154 -10.44 -22.33 15.85
C LEU A 154 -9.23 -23.24 15.61
N TYR A 155 -8.20 -23.13 16.46
CA TYR A 155 -6.95 -23.87 16.35
C TYR A 155 -6.57 -24.45 17.72
N PRO A 156 -7.30 -25.47 18.20
CA PRO A 156 -7.00 -26.09 19.47
C PRO A 156 -5.69 -26.90 19.38
N ALA A 157 -5.01 -27.12 20.51
CA ALA A 157 -3.68 -27.73 20.53
C ALA A 157 -3.64 -29.12 19.86
N GLU A 158 -4.71 -29.90 19.95
CA GLU A 158 -4.81 -31.26 19.38
C GLU A 158 -4.82 -31.27 17.84
N LEU A 159 -4.90 -30.09 17.21
CA LEU A 159 -4.77 -29.97 15.76
C LEU A 159 -3.32 -30.13 15.31
N PHE A 160 -2.34 -29.76 16.14
CA PHE A 160 -0.92 -29.78 15.78
C PHE A 160 -0.28 -31.12 16.15
N ASN A 161 0.66 -31.58 15.33
CA ASN A 161 1.49 -32.75 15.70
C ASN A 161 2.54 -32.35 16.75
N ASP A 162 2.96 -33.30 17.58
CA ASP A 162 4.06 -33.05 18.53
C ASP A 162 5.40 -32.80 17.80
N ASP A 163 5.50 -33.21 16.53
CA ASP A 163 6.69 -33.15 15.69
C ASP A 163 6.65 -32.06 14.61
N GLU A 164 5.74 -31.06 14.70
CA GLU A 164 5.66 -29.97 13.71
C GLU A 164 6.98 -29.17 13.62
N LEU A 165 7.74 -29.09 14.72
CA LEU A 165 9.05 -28.42 14.75
C LEU A 165 10.05 -29.18 15.65
N PRO A 166 11.34 -29.22 15.27
CA PRO A 166 12.37 -29.77 16.15
C PRO A 166 12.65 -28.80 17.32
N SER A 167 12.22 -29.18 18.53
CA SER A 167 12.27 -28.31 19.71
C SER A 167 13.67 -27.86 20.13
N ASP A 168 14.71 -28.62 19.77
CA ASP A 168 16.11 -28.32 20.03
C ASP A 168 16.75 -27.38 18.99
N ARG A 169 16.06 -27.13 17.87
CA ARG A 169 16.55 -26.35 16.72
C ARG A 169 15.55 -25.31 16.20
N ALA A 170 14.45 -25.07 16.91
CA ALA A 170 13.46 -24.05 16.56
C ALA A 170 13.74 -22.72 17.29
N VAL A 171 13.62 -21.62 16.57
CA VAL A 171 13.82 -20.26 17.06
C VAL A 171 12.65 -19.37 16.63
N GLU A 172 12.12 -18.59 17.57
CA GLU A 172 11.16 -17.53 17.25
C GLU A 172 11.86 -16.23 16.89
N LEU A 173 11.34 -15.54 15.88
CA LEU A 173 11.60 -14.11 15.64
C LEU A 173 11.20 -13.30 16.89
N PRO A 174 11.81 -12.13 17.14
CA PRO A 174 11.44 -11.28 18.27
C PRO A 174 9.96 -10.87 18.18
N PRO A 175 9.29 -10.58 19.31
CA PRO A 175 7.93 -10.07 19.30
C PRO A 175 7.87 -8.68 18.66
N VAL A 176 6.83 -8.43 17.85
CA VAL A 176 6.58 -7.12 17.20
C VAL A 176 6.04 -6.09 18.20
N CYS A 177 5.20 -6.52 19.14
CA CYS A 177 4.61 -5.70 20.20
C CYS A 177 4.64 -6.44 21.55
N CYS A 178 4.76 -5.69 22.66
CA CYS A 178 4.85 -6.23 24.02
C CYS A 178 3.50 -6.57 24.67
N ASP A 179 2.37 -6.18 24.08
CA ASP A 179 1.06 -6.29 24.70
C ASP A 179 0.02 -6.98 23.82
N ALA A 180 -0.80 -7.79 24.51
CA ALA A 180 -2.16 -8.23 24.21
C ALA A 180 -2.42 -9.67 23.69
N THR A 181 -3.51 -10.21 24.23
CA THR A 181 -4.25 -11.46 23.99
C THR A 181 -3.82 -12.32 22.78
N GLY A 182 -3.15 -13.43 23.05
CA GLY A 182 -2.72 -14.43 22.07
C GLY A 182 -1.59 -15.32 22.61
N PRO A 183 -1.04 -16.22 21.79
CA PRO A 183 0.12 -17.01 22.13
C PRO A 183 1.34 -16.14 22.47
N LYS A 184 2.06 -16.50 23.53
CA LYS A 184 3.19 -15.73 24.05
C LYS A 184 4.50 -16.09 23.35
N HIS A 185 5.37 -15.10 23.23
CA HIS A 185 6.75 -15.34 22.79
C HIS A 185 7.44 -16.37 23.71
N THR A 186 8.08 -17.37 23.11
CA THR A 186 8.87 -18.36 23.83
C THR A 186 10.36 -18.11 23.58
N PRO A 187 11.14 -17.76 24.62
CA PRO A 187 12.58 -17.52 24.47
C PRO A 187 13.28 -18.74 23.87
N SER A 188 14.06 -18.51 22.82
CA SER A 188 14.81 -19.57 22.12
C SER A 188 16.27 -19.64 22.59
N PRO A 189 16.92 -20.82 22.56
CA PRO A 189 18.32 -20.95 22.97
C PRO A 189 19.24 -19.95 22.28
N GLU A 190 20.08 -19.22 23.03
CA GLU A 190 20.99 -18.19 22.48
C GLU A 190 22.07 -18.73 21.55
N THR A 191 22.32 -20.04 21.60
CA THR A 191 23.35 -20.71 20.79
C THR A 191 22.97 -20.89 19.33
N LEU A 192 21.67 -20.83 18.98
CA LEU A 192 21.18 -20.99 17.61
C LEU A 192 21.23 -19.66 16.85
N LEU A 193 21.70 -19.72 15.59
CA LEU A 193 21.88 -18.58 14.67
C LEU A 193 22.89 -17.49 15.11
N GLY A 194 23.49 -17.60 16.29
CA GLY A 194 24.62 -16.78 16.72
C GLY A 194 24.38 -15.26 16.57
N ASP A 195 25.31 -14.57 15.90
CA ASP A 195 25.26 -13.11 15.71
C ASP A 195 24.12 -12.64 14.82
N LEU A 196 23.57 -13.50 13.94
CA LEU A 196 22.44 -13.16 13.07
C LEU A 196 21.25 -12.67 13.89
N ARG A 197 20.93 -13.39 14.99
CA ARG A 197 19.80 -13.08 15.86
C ARG A 197 19.99 -11.81 16.69
N LYS A 198 21.24 -11.42 16.99
CA LYS A 198 21.53 -10.24 17.82
C LYS A 198 21.12 -8.94 17.14
N ASN A 199 21.09 -8.93 15.80
CA ASN A 199 20.76 -7.75 15.00
C ASN A 199 19.29 -7.69 14.60
N TRP A 200 18.50 -8.70 14.94
CA TRP A 200 17.08 -8.74 14.61
C TRP A 200 16.30 -7.69 15.37
N LYS A 201 15.82 -6.69 14.64
CA LYS A 201 15.02 -5.59 15.14
C LYS A 201 13.92 -5.28 14.16
N TRP A 202 12.70 -5.11 14.67
CA TRP A 202 11.56 -4.67 13.88
C TRP A 202 11.64 -3.16 13.63
N GLU A 203 11.62 -2.78 12.36
CA GLU A 203 11.66 -1.41 11.88
C GLU A 203 10.64 -1.20 10.75
N PRO A 204 10.05 0.00 10.61
CA PRO A 204 9.14 0.30 9.51
C PRO A 204 9.89 0.44 8.19
N LEU A 205 9.49 -0.32 7.17
CA LEU A 205 10.02 -0.16 5.80
C LEU A 205 9.25 0.91 5.02
N SER A 206 7.94 1.01 5.25
CA SER A 206 7.07 2.00 4.61
C SER A 206 5.77 2.14 5.39
N ASP A 207 4.92 3.08 4.97
CA ASP A 207 3.56 3.22 5.50
C ASP A 207 2.70 1.94 5.32
N PHE A 208 3.08 1.05 4.41
CA PHE A 208 2.41 -0.22 4.18
C PHE A 208 2.97 -1.36 5.04
N PHE A 209 4.26 -1.33 5.39
CA PHE A 209 4.90 -2.36 6.19
C PHE A 209 5.53 -1.73 7.45
N PRO A 210 4.74 -1.59 8.53
CA PRO A 210 5.17 -0.87 9.75
C PRO A 210 6.13 -1.68 10.63
N ALA A 211 6.17 -2.99 10.45
CA ALA A 211 7.07 -3.90 11.16
C ALA A 211 7.73 -4.84 10.15
N THR A 212 8.99 -4.56 9.87
CA THR A 212 9.86 -5.38 9.03
C THR A 212 11.18 -5.66 9.73
N LEU A 213 11.83 -6.76 9.43
CA LEU A 213 13.08 -7.18 10.05
C LEU A 213 14.02 -7.63 8.94
N ASP A 214 15.19 -7.00 8.87
CA ASP A 214 16.24 -7.40 7.94
C ASP A 214 16.92 -8.67 8.45
N PHE A 215 16.65 -9.81 7.80
CA PHE A 215 17.02 -11.12 8.32
C PHE A 215 18.53 -11.32 8.38
N PHE A 216 19.24 -10.83 7.35
CA PHE A 216 20.70 -10.91 7.22
C PHE A 216 21.41 -9.61 7.62
N GLY A 217 20.69 -8.49 7.72
CA GLY A 217 21.24 -7.18 8.07
C GLY A 217 21.85 -6.42 6.89
N ASP A 218 21.62 -6.87 5.66
CA ASP A 218 22.17 -6.32 4.42
C ASP A 218 21.10 -5.92 3.37
N GLY A 219 19.83 -5.96 3.77
CA GLY A 219 18.66 -5.60 2.97
C GLY A 219 18.26 -6.64 1.92
N SER A 220 18.88 -7.83 1.92
CA SER A 220 18.65 -8.85 0.90
C SER A 220 17.38 -9.68 1.13
N VAL A 221 17.06 -9.97 2.40
CA VAL A 221 15.83 -10.69 2.81
C VAL A 221 15.20 -9.95 3.96
N ILE A 222 14.04 -9.34 3.70
CA ILE A 222 13.28 -8.58 4.69
C ILE A 222 12.08 -9.42 5.11
N VAL A 223 12.03 -9.80 6.38
CA VAL A 223 10.85 -10.42 7.00
C VAL A 223 9.80 -9.34 7.27
N ILE A 224 8.54 -9.65 7.01
CA ILE A 224 7.41 -8.73 7.18
C ILE A 224 6.41 -9.40 8.11
N ASP A 225 6.02 -8.70 9.17
CA ASP A 225 4.91 -9.10 10.02
C ASP A 225 3.60 -9.10 9.22
N ALA A 226 2.92 -10.25 9.16
CA ALA A 226 1.73 -10.46 8.32
C ALA A 226 0.57 -11.09 9.12
N PRO A 227 0.08 -10.43 10.18
CA PRO A 227 -0.84 -11.04 11.12
C PRO A 227 -2.24 -11.27 10.51
N GLY A 228 -3.01 -12.11 11.19
CA GLY A 228 -4.44 -12.34 10.93
C GLY A 228 -4.77 -13.74 10.41
N HIS A 229 -3.90 -14.34 9.57
CA HIS A 229 -4.12 -15.71 9.13
C HIS A 229 -3.92 -16.72 10.27
N LEU A 230 -2.70 -16.82 10.80
CA LEU A 230 -2.34 -17.62 11.97
C LEU A 230 -1.34 -16.83 12.84
N TYR A 231 -1.19 -17.23 14.11
CA TYR A 231 -0.22 -16.57 15.01
C TYR A 231 1.21 -16.86 14.56
N GLY A 232 2.05 -15.83 14.58
CA GLY A 232 3.42 -15.90 14.07
C GLY A 232 3.50 -15.90 12.54
N HIS A 233 2.44 -15.54 11.82
CA HIS A 233 2.46 -15.45 10.36
C HIS A 233 3.36 -14.32 9.87
N VAL A 234 4.30 -14.66 8.99
CA VAL A 234 5.26 -13.74 8.38
C VAL A 234 5.37 -13.95 6.88
N ASN A 235 5.70 -12.86 6.18
CA ASN A 235 5.99 -12.83 4.76
C ASN A 235 7.45 -12.44 4.52
N LEU A 236 7.97 -12.70 3.31
CA LEU A 236 9.31 -12.26 2.91
C LEU A 236 9.24 -11.29 1.74
N LEU A 237 10.09 -10.26 1.79
CA LEU A 237 10.43 -9.40 0.67
C LEU A 237 11.91 -9.61 0.35
N CYS A 238 12.18 -10.29 -0.76
CA CYS A 238 13.52 -10.74 -1.14
C CYS A 238 14.04 -9.91 -2.31
N ARG A 239 15.25 -9.36 -2.18
CA ARG A 239 15.87 -8.52 -3.20
C ARG A 239 16.65 -9.36 -4.22
N VAL A 240 16.16 -9.41 -5.45
CA VAL A 240 16.75 -10.23 -6.53
C VAL A 240 17.53 -9.42 -7.57
N SER A 241 17.38 -8.10 -7.55
CA SER A 241 18.27 -7.16 -8.28
C SER A 241 18.24 -5.78 -7.64
N GLU A 242 19.02 -4.83 -8.15
CA GLU A 242 19.08 -3.45 -7.63
C GLU A 242 17.70 -2.82 -7.38
N ARG A 243 16.72 -3.10 -8.23
CA ARG A 243 15.36 -2.52 -8.21
C ARG A 243 14.24 -3.57 -8.29
N LYS A 244 14.55 -4.86 -8.14
CA LYS A 244 13.54 -5.93 -8.21
C LYS A 244 13.50 -6.71 -6.90
N TYR A 245 12.27 -6.90 -6.44
CA TYR A 245 11.97 -7.69 -5.25
C TYR A 245 10.92 -8.74 -5.58
N VAL A 246 10.99 -9.86 -4.89
CA VAL A 246 9.96 -10.90 -4.89
C VAL A 246 9.31 -10.89 -3.51
N TYR A 247 7.97 -10.80 -3.50
CA TYR A 247 7.17 -10.86 -2.28
C TYR A 247 6.59 -12.27 -2.12
N LEU A 248 6.98 -12.97 -1.05
CA LEU A 248 6.50 -14.30 -0.70
C LEU A 248 5.49 -14.17 0.43
N GLY A 249 4.21 -14.40 0.11
CA GLY A 249 3.09 -14.00 0.96
C GLY A 249 2.49 -15.09 1.86
N GLY A 250 2.94 -16.35 1.75
CA GLY A 250 2.26 -17.48 2.40
C GLY A 250 0.73 -17.41 2.27
N ASP A 251 0.03 -17.81 3.33
CA ASP A 251 -1.44 -17.76 3.41
C ASP A 251 -2.03 -16.41 3.83
N CYS A 252 -1.29 -15.31 3.66
CA CYS A 252 -1.85 -13.98 3.87
C CYS A 252 -3.01 -13.66 2.91
N CYS A 253 -3.06 -14.34 1.75
CA CYS A 253 -4.11 -14.19 0.74
C CYS A 253 -4.20 -15.43 -0.17
N HIS A 254 -5.33 -16.13 -0.11
CA HIS A 254 -5.53 -17.41 -0.80
C HIS A 254 -6.05 -17.26 -2.24
N ASP A 255 -6.43 -16.05 -2.66
CA ASP A 255 -6.89 -15.79 -4.01
C ASP A 255 -6.49 -14.38 -4.49
N PRO A 256 -5.83 -14.26 -5.67
CA PRO A 256 -5.42 -12.98 -6.22
C PRO A 256 -6.57 -11.97 -6.40
N ARG A 257 -7.82 -12.42 -6.58
CA ARG A 257 -9.00 -11.56 -6.70
C ARG A 257 -9.30 -10.83 -5.40
N ILE A 258 -8.99 -11.43 -4.24
CA ILE A 258 -9.10 -10.74 -2.94
C ILE A 258 -8.08 -9.61 -2.87
N LEU A 259 -6.83 -9.89 -3.29
CA LEU A 259 -5.77 -8.88 -3.31
C LEU A 259 -6.05 -7.75 -4.29
N ARG A 260 -6.74 -8.02 -5.41
CA ARG A 260 -7.19 -7.00 -6.38
C ARG A 260 -8.51 -6.32 -6.01
N ASN A 261 -9.13 -6.68 -4.88
CA ASN A 261 -10.42 -6.16 -4.42
C ASN A 261 -11.59 -6.48 -5.38
N GLU A 262 -11.48 -7.57 -6.13
CA GLU A 262 -12.53 -8.10 -7.01
C GLU A 262 -13.48 -9.05 -6.26
N LYS A 263 -13.01 -9.63 -5.16
CA LYS A 263 -13.74 -10.54 -4.26
C LYS A 263 -13.41 -10.23 -2.80
N GLY A 264 -14.30 -10.58 -1.87
CA GLY A 264 -14.05 -10.51 -0.43
C GLY A 264 -13.54 -11.83 0.14
N ILE A 265 -13.15 -11.81 1.42
CA ILE A 265 -12.84 -13.02 2.19
C ILE A 265 -14.14 -13.75 2.51
N ALA A 266 -14.21 -15.05 2.19
CA ALA A 266 -15.40 -15.85 2.52
C ALA A 266 -15.55 -16.06 4.03
N LEU A 267 -16.82 -16.08 4.46
CA LEU A 267 -17.22 -16.63 5.74
C LEU A 267 -18.11 -17.85 5.49
N TYR A 268 -17.91 -18.92 6.24
CA TYR A 268 -18.63 -20.19 6.07
C TYR A 268 -19.04 -20.80 7.42
N ASP A 269 -20.13 -21.56 7.41
CA ASP A 269 -20.56 -22.37 8.57
C ASP A 269 -19.88 -23.75 8.48
N ASP A 270 -19.12 -24.12 9.52
CA ASP A 270 -18.47 -25.42 9.63
C ASP A 270 -19.31 -26.46 10.41
N GLY A 271 -20.57 -26.12 10.71
CA GLY A 271 -21.49 -26.96 11.49
C GLY A 271 -21.25 -26.89 13.00
N LYS A 272 -20.34 -26.03 13.49
CA LYS A 272 -20.03 -25.85 14.92
C LYS A 272 -20.62 -24.56 15.50
N GLY A 273 -21.54 -23.92 14.78
CA GLY A 273 -22.24 -22.70 15.19
C GLY A 273 -21.46 -21.43 14.86
N GLY A 274 -22.14 -20.52 14.16
CA GLY A 274 -21.57 -19.25 13.72
C GLY A 274 -20.84 -19.34 12.37
N LEU A 275 -20.51 -18.18 11.81
CA LEU A 275 -19.72 -18.07 10.59
C LEU A 275 -18.22 -18.00 10.94
N ARG A 276 -17.40 -18.67 10.16
CA ARG A 276 -15.95 -18.77 10.34
C ARG A 276 -15.20 -18.40 9.07
N SER A 277 -13.93 -18.04 9.23
CA SER A 277 -13.00 -17.79 8.13
C SER A 277 -11.85 -18.78 8.21
N VAL A 278 -11.10 -18.92 7.11
CA VAL A 278 -9.79 -19.58 7.10
C VAL A 278 -8.72 -18.80 7.90
N HIS A 279 -8.98 -17.52 8.16
CA HIS A 279 -8.12 -16.67 8.99
C HIS A 279 -8.58 -16.69 10.45
N VAL A 280 -7.65 -16.83 11.40
CA VAL A 280 -7.91 -16.70 12.85
C VAL A 280 -8.61 -15.37 13.17
N ASP A 281 -8.12 -14.29 12.58
CA ASP A 281 -8.73 -12.96 12.65
C ASP A 281 -8.91 -12.39 11.24
N THR A 282 -10.15 -12.48 10.74
CA THR A 282 -10.52 -12.01 9.41
C THR A 282 -10.30 -10.51 9.22
N ASN A 283 -10.49 -9.71 10.29
CA ASN A 283 -10.35 -8.26 10.20
C ASN A 283 -8.87 -7.86 10.11
N ILE A 284 -8.02 -8.49 10.91
CA ILE A 284 -6.57 -8.28 10.84
C ILE A 284 -6.04 -8.79 9.50
N ALA A 285 -6.48 -9.98 9.04
CA ALA A 285 -6.07 -10.50 7.73
C ALA A 285 -6.44 -9.57 6.58
N ALA A 286 -7.65 -9.00 6.59
CA ALA A 286 -8.08 -8.01 5.59
C ALA A 286 -7.16 -6.77 5.58
N LYS A 287 -6.77 -6.27 6.75
CA LYS A 287 -5.80 -5.14 6.87
C LYS A 287 -4.42 -5.51 6.34
N THR A 288 -3.95 -6.73 6.61
CA THR A 288 -2.70 -7.25 6.04
C THR A 288 -2.77 -7.27 4.51
N MET A 289 -3.86 -7.78 3.91
CA MET A 289 -4.05 -7.76 2.46
C MET A 289 -4.14 -6.34 1.89
N GLU A 290 -4.76 -5.39 2.60
CA GLU A 290 -4.79 -3.98 2.20
C GLU A 290 -3.41 -3.35 2.15
N ARG A 291 -2.56 -3.63 3.15
CA ARG A 291 -1.16 -3.20 3.18
C ARG A 291 -0.39 -3.77 1.98
N ILE A 292 -0.52 -5.06 1.72
CA ILE A 292 0.13 -5.73 0.58
C ILE A 292 -0.35 -5.14 -0.74
N ARG A 293 -1.66 -4.94 -0.91
CA ARG A 293 -2.24 -4.29 -2.08
C ARG A 293 -1.70 -2.88 -2.25
N GLY A 294 -1.68 -2.09 -1.18
CA GLY A 294 -1.13 -0.73 -1.18
C GLY A 294 0.34 -0.71 -1.63
N PHE A 295 1.15 -1.60 -1.08
CA PHE A 295 2.56 -1.74 -1.46
C PHE A 295 2.75 -2.19 -2.91
N THR A 296 1.98 -3.18 -3.37
CA THR A 296 2.11 -3.76 -4.73
C THR A 296 1.49 -2.88 -5.82
N THR A 297 0.54 -1.99 -5.47
CA THR A 297 -0.17 -1.12 -6.43
C THR A 297 0.28 0.34 -6.40
N ALA A 298 1.22 0.71 -5.52
CA ALA A 298 1.77 2.06 -5.41
C ALA A 298 2.61 2.43 -6.64
N SER A 299 1.95 2.75 -7.76
CA SER A 299 2.56 3.39 -8.93
C SER A 299 1.60 3.67 -10.10
N LEU A 300 1.94 4.67 -10.92
CA LEU A 300 1.03 5.62 -11.59
C LEU A 300 0.14 6.39 -10.60
N GLY A 301 0.32 6.16 -9.30
CA GLY A 301 -0.39 6.82 -8.21
C GLY A 301 -1.87 6.45 -8.14
N VAL A 302 -2.43 6.53 -6.93
CA VAL A 302 -3.87 6.35 -6.67
C VAL A 302 -4.72 7.33 -7.52
N MET A 303 -4.15 8.48 -7.89
CA MET A 303 -4.80 9.49 -8.73
C MET A 303 -4.34 9.45 -10.20
N GLY A 304 -3.04 9.33 -10.47
CA GLY A 304 -2.48 9.47 -11.82
C GLY A 304 -2.92 8.38 -12.79
N TYR A 305 -3.04 7.13 -12.34
CA TYR A 305 -3.45 5.99 -13.16
C TYR A 305 -4.87 6.18 -13.71
N PRO A 306 -5.91 6.41 -12.88
CA PRO A 306 -7.26 6.64 -13.39
C PRO A 306 -7.36 7.95 -14.20
N MET A 307 -6.64 9.02 -13.82
CA MET A 307 -6.60 10.26 -14.60
C MET A 307 -6.07 10.01 -16.03
N ALA A 308 -4.94 9.31 -16.16
CA ALA A 308 -4.35 8.99 -17.45
C ALA A 308 -5.26 8.09 -18.31
N LYS A 309 -6.03 7.18 -17.70
CA LYS A 309 -7.02 6.36 -18.42
C LYS A 309 -8.15 7.22 -18.99
N SER A 310 -8.70 8.14 -18.20
CA SER A 310 -9.77 9.03 -18.62
C SER A 310 -9.30 9.99 -19.72
N LEU A 311 -8.08 10.53 -19.57
CA LEU A 311 -7.44 11.33 -20.61
C LEU A 311 -7.25 10.54 -21.92
N ARG A 312 -6.72 9.31 -21.85
CA ARG A 312 -6.55 8.45 -23.03
C ARG A 312 -7.87 8.18 -23.75
N ALA A 313 -8.91 7.86 -23.00
CA ALA A 313 -10.25 7.64 -23.56
C ALA A 313 -10.80 8.89 -24.26
N GLY A 314 -10.56 10.07 -23.71
CA GLY A 314 -11.05 11.34 -24.23
C GLY A 314 -10.29 11.90 -25.45
N LEU A 315 -9.01 11.59 -25.59
CA LEU A 315 -8.15 12.15 -26.65
C LEU A 315 -8.47 11.63 -28.07
N GLY A 316 -9.22 10.52 -28.18
CA GLY A 316 -9.57 9.86 -29.44
C GLY A 316 -8.47 8.91 -29.96
N PRO A 317 -8.77 8.10 -31.00
CA PRO A 317 -7.87 7.03 -31.46
C PRO A 317 -6.63 7.53 -32.20
N GLU A 318 -6.65 8.74 -32.76
CA GLU A 318 -5.58 9.29 -33.62
C GLU A 318 -4.39 9.85 -32.83
N LYS A 319 -4.55 10.15 -31.54
CA LYS A 319 -3.49 10.76 -30.72
C LYS A 319 -2.78 9.69 -29.92
N THR A 320 -1.45 9.71 -29.87
CA THR A 320 -0.66 8.86 -28.97
C THR A 320 -0.54 9.49 -27.58
N LEU A 321 -0.73 8.68 -26.52
CA LEU A 321 -0.40 9.10 -25.15
C LEU A 321 0.96 8.55 -24.81
N LEU A 322 1.90 9.43 -24.50
CA LEU A 322 3.19 9.06 -23.92
C LEU A 322 3.01 8.94 -22.41
N ILE A 323 3.39 7.80 -21.83
CA ILE A 323 3.25 7.54 -20.40
C ILE A 323 4.61 7.23 -19.76
N CYS A 324 4.86 7.83 -18.60
CA CYS A 324 6.08 7.68 -17.82
C CYS A 324 5.70 7.33 -16.38
N ASP A 325 6.34 6.33 -15.80
CA ASP A 325 6.26 6.05 -14.37
C ASP A 325 7.50 5.26 -13.94
N VAL A 326 7.88 5.40 -12.66
CA VAL A 326 9.00 4.62 -12.09
C VAL A 326 8.66 3.13 -11.96
N ASN A 327 7.37 2.76 -11.99
CA ASN A 327 6.93 1.37 -11.94
C ASN A 327 6.53 0.83 -13.31
N THR A 328 7.33 -0.11 -13.77
CA THR A 328 7.16 -0.77 -15.05
C THR A 328 5.92 -1.65 -15.13
N GLU A 329 5.44 -2.22 -14.01
CA GLU A 329 4.26 -3.09 -14.01
C GLU A 329 2.97 -2.27 -14.17
N ALA A 330 2.88 -1.10 -13.54
CA ALA A 330 1.76 -0.19 -13.78
C ALA A 330 1.72 0.28 -15.24
N LEU A 331 2.88 0.54 -15.86
CA LEU A 331 2.97 0.88 -17.28
C LEU A 331 2.50 -0.26 -18.19
N LYS A 332 2.93 -1.50 -17.93
CA LYS A 332 2.47 -2.69 -18.66
C LYS A 332 0.97 -2.88 -18.54
N ARG A 333 0.44 -2.80 -17.31
CA ARG A 333 -1.00 -2.91 -17.04
C ARG A 333 -1.79 -1.82 -17.76
N PHE A 334 -1.34 -0.58 -17.67
CA PHE A 334 -1.99 0.56 -18.33
C PHE A 334 -2.06 0.34 -19.84
N LYS A 335 -0.95 -0.07 -20.47
CA LYS A 335 -0.88 -0.32 -21.91
C LYS A 335 -1.81 -1.47 -22.32
N ALA A 336 -1.84 -2.55 -21.55
CA ALA A 336 -2.73 -3.69 -21.80
C ALA A 336 -4.21 -3.29 -21.73
N GLU A 337 -4.61 -2.59 -20.67
CA GLU A 337 -6.00 -2.17 -20.46
C GLU A 337 -6.47 -1.16 -21.51
N THR A 338 -5.64 -0.19 -21.86
CA THR A 338 -5.98 0.84 -22.86
C THR A 338 -6.05 0.27 -24.28
N SER A 339 -5.15 -0.67 -24.62
CA SER A 339 -5.19 -1.39 -25.90
C SER A 339 -6.45 -2.25 -26.01
N ALA A 340 -6.80 -2.99 -24.96
CA ALA A 340 -8.00 -3.82 -24.92
C ALA A 340 -9.29 -2.99 -25.06
N ALA A 341 -9.30 -1.77 -24.53
CA ALA A 341 -10.42 -0.85 -24.65
C ALA A 341 -10.52 -0.12 -26.01
N GLY A 342 -9.49 -0.22 -26.87
CA GLY A 342 -9.49 0.43 -28.19
C GLY A 342 -9.41 1.97 -28.14
N HIS A 343 -8.90 2.56 -27.06
CA HIS A 343 -8.90 4.01 -26.83
C HIS A 343 -7.76 4.78 -27.54
N GLY A 344 -7.00 4.12 -28.40
CA GLY A 344 -5.87 4.70 -29.14
C GLY A 344 -4.48 4.30 -28.60
N PRO A 345 -3.41 4.72 -29.29
CA PRO A 345 -2.05 4.28 -29.01
C PRO A 345 -1.48 4.84 -27.69
N VAL A 346 -0.68 4.00 -27.03
CA VAL A 346 0.07 4.34 -25.81
C VAL A 346 1.52 3.89 -25.97
N GLU A 347 2.44 4.82 -25.76
CA GLU A 347 3.89 4.60 -25.79
C GLU A 347 4.51 4.93 -24.44
N VAL A 348 5.53 4.15 -24.06
CA VAL A 348 6.24 4.35 -22.79
C VAL A 348 7.48 5.21 -23.05
N ILE A 349 7.67 6.20 -22.19
CA ILE A 349 8.86 7.07 -22.18
C ILE A 349 9.55 6.97 -20.83
N GLU A 350 10.86 7.22 -20.81
CA GLU A 350 11.70 6.89 -19.65
C GLU A 350 11.66 7.94 -18.54
N ASN A 351 11.53 9.23 -18.88
CA ASN A 351 11.66 10.34 -17.95
C ASN A 351 11.06 11.65 -18.52
N GLY A 352 11.08 12.71 -17.70
CA GLY A 352 10.57 14.03 -18.07
C GLY A 352 11.33 14.70 -19.21
N TYR A 353 12.64 14.48 -19.32
CA TYR A 353 13.48 14.98 -20.40
C TYR A 353 13.04 14.44 -21.76
N GLU A 354 12.80 13.13 -21.87
CA GLU A 354 12.29 12.53 -23.10
C GLU A 354 10.83 12.89 -23.36
N ALA A 355 10.01 13.05 -22.30
CA ALA A 355 8.60 13.46 -22.42
C ALA A 355 8.44 14.78 -23.19
N VAL A 356 9.16 15.81 -22.76
CA VAL A 356 9.01 17.17 -23.30
C VAL A 356 9.67 17.34 -24.67
N LYS A 357 10.61 16.45 -25.02
CA LYS A 357 11.18 16.38 -26.38
C LYS A 357 10.19 15.77 -27.37
N ALA A 358 9.45 14.75 -26.93
CA ALA A 358 8.51 14.01 -27.77
C ALA A 358 7.10 14.63 -27.82
N ALA A 359 6.71 15.45 -26.83
CA ALA A 359 5.39 16.05 -26.74
C ALA A 359 5.44 17.55 -26.41
N ASN A 360 4.44 18.29 -26.91
CA ASN A 360 4.23 19.70 -26.57
C ASN A 360 3.44 19.90 -25.29
N ILE A 361 2.79 18.87 -24.77
CA ILE A 361 1.98 18.93 -23.55
C ILE A 361 2.44 17.82 -22.62
N VAL A 362 2.94 18.21 -21.45
CA VAL A 362 3.35 17.28 -20.38
C VAL A 362 2.48 17.54 -19.16
N ILE A 363 1.76 16.51 -18.71
CA ILE A 363 0.94 16.56 -17.50
C ILE A 363 1.57 15.62 -16.48
N THR A 364 1.81 16.12 -15.27
CA THR A 364 2.39 15.35 -14.16
C THR A 364 1.42 15.28 -12.99
N MET A 365 1.41 14.15 -12.28
CA MET A 365 0.60 13.92 -11.09
C MET A 365 1.48 13.27 -10.01
N LEU A 366 2.23 14.09 -9.28
CA LEU A 366 3.33 13.62 -8.43
C LEU A 366 2.98 13.66 -6.93
N PRO A 367 3.56 12.76 -6.11
CA PRO A 367 3.15 12.57 -4.72
C PRO A 367 3.68 13.62 -3.73
N GLY A 368 4.62 14.48 -4.14
CA GLY A 368 5.22 15.46 -3.25
C GLY A 368 6.41 16.23 -3.84
N SER A 369 6.88 17.21 -3.08
CA SER A 369 7.90 18.17 -3.50
C SER A 369 9.18 17.56 -4.08
N ALA A 370 9.74 16.51 -3.47
CA ALA A 370 10.96 15.87 -3.95
C ALA A 370 10.78 15.26 -5.36
N ALA A 371 9.66 14.59 -5.60
CA ALA A 371 9.33 14.02 -6.90
C ALA A 371 9.13 15.11 -7.95
N VAL A 372 8.43 16.20 -7.62
CA VAL A 372 8.26 17.35 -8.52
C VAL A 372 9.60 17.95 -8.90
N LYS A 373 10.48 18.23 -7.93
CA LYS A 373 11.81 18.78 -8.21
C LYS A 373 12.64 17.84 -9.08
N SER A 374 12.62 16.53 -8.83
CA SER A 374 13.33 15.55 -9.65
C SER A 374 12.79 15.50 -11.10
N VAL A 375 11.46 15.44 -11.27
CA VAL A 375 10.84 15.33 -12.60
C VAL A 375 10.99 16.62 -13.40
N TYR A 376 10.92 17.79 -12.77
CA TYR A 376 10.99 19.07 -13.47
C TYR A 376 12.42 19.61 -13.60
N LEU A 377 13.22 19.55 -12.53
CA LEU A 377 14.44 20.35 -12.38
C LEU A 377 15.73 19.52 -12.42
N ASP A 378 15.65 18.19 -12.52
CA ASP A 378 16.87 17.40 -12.70
C ASP A 378 17.60 17.82 -13.99
N PRO A 379 18.91 18.13 -13.94
CA PRO A 379 19.65 18.68 -15.06
C PRO A 379 19.86 17.69 -16.22
N LYS A 380 19.64 16.38 -16.00
CA LYS A 380 19.85 15.32 -16.99
C LYS A 380 18.53 14.69 -17.44
N THR A 381 17.62 14.45 -16.51
CA THR A 381 16.38 13.70 -16.75
C THR A 381 15.12 14.56 -16.59
N GLY A 382 15.26 15.83 -16.23
CA GLY A 382 14.15 16.72 -15.93
C GLY A 382 13.49 17.34 -17.16
N VAL A 383 12.21 17.70 -17.01
CA VAL A 383 11.41 18.40 -18.03
C VAL A 383 12.07 19.71 -18.47
N LEU A 384 12.61 20.51 -17.55
CA LEU A 384 13.23 21.78 -17.94
C LEU A 384 14.50 21.56 -18.78
N ALA A 385 15.33 20.58 -18.41
CA ALA A 385 16.52 20.22 -19.17
C ALA A 385 16.18 19.75 -20.60
N GLY A 386 15.13 18.93 -20.75
CA GLY A 386 14.66 18.47 -22.06
C GLY A 386 14.07 19.59 -22.92
N ALA A 387 13.38 20.54 -22.30
CA ALA A 387 12.83 21.71 -23.00
C ALA A 387 13.96 22.61 -23.53
N ILE A 388 15.00 22.84 -22.72
CA ILE A 388 16.19 23.60 -23.14
C ILE A 388 16.90 22.88 -24.30
N ALA A 389 17.10 21.56 -24.20
CA ALA A 389 17.77 20.79 -25.23
C ALA A 389 17.02 20.73 -26.58
N SER A 390 15.68 20.80 -26.57
CA SER A 390 14.85 20.77 -27.79
C SER A 390 14.60 22.15 -28.40
N SER A 391 14.96 23.23 -27.68
CA SER A 391 14.67 24.62 -28.04
C SER A 391 15.30 25.11 -29.35
N SER A 392 16.39 24.48 -29.78
CA SER A 392 17.10 24.76 -31.04
C SER A 392 16.52 24.03 -32.26
N SER A 393 15.68 23.01 -32.05
CA SER A 393 15.17 22.11 -33.11
C SER A 393 13.66 22.21 -33.35
N GLN A 394 12.89 22.83 -32.45
CA GLN A 394 11.44 22.95 -32.55
C GLN A 394 10.97 24.41 -32.37
N GLU A 395 10.11 24.87 -33.29
CA GLU A 395 9.43 26.18 -33.22
C GLU A 395 8.19 26.16 -32.32
N GLU A 396 7.78 24.99 -31.83
CA GLU A 396 6.49 24.81 -31.14
C GLU A 396 6.55 25.19 -29.66
N ASN A 397 5.52 25.91 -29.20
CA ASN A 397 5.31 26.23 -27.80
C ASN A 397 4.93 24.98 -27.00
N LYS A 398 5.48 24.86 -25.80
CA LYS A 398 5.26 23.73 -24.88
C LYS A 398 4.45 24.18 -23.67
N LEU A 399 3.58 23.29 -23.19
CA LEU A 399 2.78 23.42 -21.98
C LEU A 399 3.17 22.30 -21.02
N ILE A 400 3.60 22.67 -19.82
CA ILE A 400 3.94 21.73 -18.76
C ILE A 400 3.04 22.01 -17.55
N MET A 401 2.43 20.96 -17.00
CA MET A 401 1.32 21.09 -16.05
C MET A 401 1.47 20.13 -14.87
N GLU A 402 1.50 20.65 -13.63
CA GLU A 402 1.53 19.84 -12.41
C GLU A 402 0.15 19.78 -11.73
N CYS A 403 -0.40 18.58 -11.56
CA CYS A 403 -1.73 18.34 -10.98
C CYS A 403 -1.70 17.82 -9.53
N GLY A 404 -0.52 17.57 -8.96
CA GLY A 404 -0.35 17.11 -7.59
C GLY A 404 -0.77 18.15 -6.55
N THR A 405 -1.12 17.68 -5.35
CA THR A 405 -1.24 18.58 -4.18
C THR A 405 0.14 18.77 -3.56
N ILE A 406 0.81 19.85 -3.95
CA ILE A 406 2.21 20.14 -3.64
C ILE A 406 2.30 21.43 -2.81
N GLU A 407 3.37 21.60 -2.03
CA GLU A 407 3.66 22.84 -1.32
C GLU A 407 3.86 24.01 -2.30
N SER A 408 3.30 25.19 -1.98
CA SER A 408 3.37 26.39 -2.82
C SER A 408 4.80 26.77 -3.19
N ASP A 409 5.74 26.70 -2.25
CA ASP A 409 7.15 27.03 -2.49
C ASP A 409 7.78 26.18 -3.60
N THR A 410 7.41 24.89 -3.68
CA THR A 410 7.94 24.02 -4.73
C THR A 410 7.36 24.37 -6.09
N ILE A 411 6.04 24.62 -6.18
CA ILE A 411 5.40 25.04 -7.44
C ILE A 411 6.00 26.36 -7.93
N LEU A 412 6.17 27.34 -7.03
CA LEU A 412 6.79 28.62 -7.35
C LEU A 412 8.27 28.46 -7.74
N SER A 413 9.00 27.52 -7.14
CA SER A 413 10.39 27.24 -7.53
C SER A 413 10.50 26.69 -8.95
N VAL A 414 9.57 25.80 -9.36
CA VAL A 414 9.51 25.30 -10.74
C VAL A 414 9.14 26.43 -11.71
N ALA A 415 8.14 27.23 -11.37
CA ALA A 415 7.74 28.39 -12.16
C ALA A 415 8.91 29.36 -12.36
N SER A 416 9.62 29.71 -11.28
CA SER A 416 10.78 30.59 -11.32
C SER A 416 11.91 30.03 -12.18
N ALA A 417 12.18 28.72 -12.10
CA ALA A 417 13.19 28.07 -12.93
C ALA A 417 12.82 28.12 -14.42
N VAL A 418 11.55 27.91 -14.76
CA VAL A 418 11.06 28.04 -16.15
C VAL A 418 11.18 29.48 -16.63
N SER A 419 10.71 30.46 -15.86
CA SER A 419 10.77 31.88 -16.22
C SER A 419 12.19 32.44 -16.34
N SER A 420 13.15 31.87 -15.60
CA SER A 420 14.56 32.29 -15.63
C SER A 420 15.40 31.54 -16.68
N SER A 421 14.81 30.57 -17.38
CA SER A 421 15.50 29.75 -18.36
C SER A 421 15.54 30.41 -19.74
N SER A 422 16.40 29.92 -20.63
CA SER A 422 16.47 30.36 -22.04
C SER A 422 15.23 30.01 -22.87
N VAL A 423 14.27 29.28 -22.30
CA VAL A 423 13.04 28.83 -22.96
C VAL A 423 11.77 29.45 -22.38
N SER A 424 11.91 30.53 -21.58
CA SER A 424 10.78 31.23 -20.93
C SER A 424 9.67 31.63 -21.89
N ASP A 425 10.01 32.00 -23.14
CA ASP A 425 9.06 32.45 -24.15
C ASP A 425 8.39 31.28 -24.91
N LYS A 426 8.93 30.06 -24.76
CA LYS A 426 8.46 28.86 -25.45
C LYS A 426 7.79 27.85 -24.51
N VAL A 427 7.98 27.95 -23.20
CA VAL A 427 7.48 26.99 -22.23
C VAL A 427 6.54 27.68 -21.25
N THR A 428 5.27 27.29 -21.27
CA THR A 428 4.29 27.72 -20.29
C THR A 428 4.18 26.68 -19.18
N PHE A 429 4.36 27.10 -17.93
CA PHE A 429 4.09 26.28 -16.75
C PHE A 429 2.74 26.66 -16.12
N VAL A 430 1.98 25.64 -15.74
CA VAL A 430 0.65 25.74 -15.13
C VAL A 430 0.60 24.80 -13.93
N ASP A 431 0.10 25.28 -12.79
CA ASP A 431 -0.32 24.40 -11.70
C ASP A 431 -1.83 24.15 -11.77
N ALA A 432 -2.24 22.90 -11.69
CA ALA A 432 -3.65 22.48 -11.81
C ALA A 432 -4.02 21.40 -10.77
N PRO A 433 -3.81 21.63 -9.46
CA PRO A 433 -4.16 20.66 -8.43
C PRO A 433 -5.63 20.24 -8.44
N VAL A 434 -5.87 19.01 -7.98
CA VAL A 434 -7.18 18.34 -8.06
C VAL A 434 -7.93 18.22 -6.73
N SER A 435 -9.25 18.17 -6.81
CA SER A 435 -10.15 17.73 -5.73
C SER A 435 -11.13 16.67 -6.23
N GLY A 436 -11.61 15.79 -5.34
CA GLY A 436 -12.56 14.71 -5.67
C GLY A 436 -12.07 13.28 -5.34
N GLY A 437 -10.79 13.11 -5.01
CA GLY A 437 -10.23 11.84 -4.56
C GLY A 437 -10.22 10.73 -5.62
N PRO A 438 -9.88 9.48 -5.24
CA PRO A 438 -9.65 8.39 -6.19
C PRO A 438 -10.89 8.00 -6.99
N MET A 439 -12.07 8.01 -6.35
CA MET A 439 -13.34 7.77 -7.05
C MET A 439 -13.65 8.86 -8.07
N GLY A 440 -13.40 10.12 -7.74
CA GLY A 440 -13.56 11.22 -8.69
C GLY A 440 -12.64 11.08 -9.89
N ALA A 441 -11.40 10.62 -9.68
CA ALA A 441 -10.46 10.36 -10.76
C ALA A 441 -10.92 9.21 -11.67
N GLN A 442 -11.39 8.10 -11.09
CA GLN A 442 -11.92 6.95 -11.83
C GLN A 442 -13.15 7.32 -12.67
N ASN A 443 -14.01 8.17 -12.11
CA ASN A 443 -15.26 8.59 -12.75
C ASN A 443 -15.10 9.82 -13.66
N ALA A 444 -13.89 10.36 -13.80
CA ALA A 444 -13.63 11.61 -14.50
C ALA A 444 -14.48 12.81 -14.00
N THR A 445 -14.71 12.90 -12.69
CA THR A 445 -15.52 13.94 -12.04
C THR A 445 -14.69 14.83 -11.10
N LEU A 446 -13.38 14.89 -11.30
CA LEU A 446 -12.50 15.78 -10.54
C LEU A 446 -12.84 17.26 -10.74
N THR A 447 -12.46 18.06 -9.74
CA THR A 447 -12.40 19.51 -9.79
C THR A 447 -10.94 19.93 -9.94
N PHE A 448 -10.65 20.87 -10.84
CA PHE A 448 -9.31 21.41 -11.09
C PHE A 448 -9.25 22.91 -10.76
N MET A 449 -8.19 23.30 -10.06
CA MET A 449 -7.89 24.70 -9.70
C MET A 449 -6.63 25.12 -10.44
N VAL A 450 -6.77 25.93 -11.49
CA VAL A 450 -5.70 26.22 -12.45
C VAL A 450 -5.07 27.58 -12.17
N GLY A 451 -3.78 27.60 -11.84
CA GLY A 451 -2.95 28.81 -11.85
C GLY A 451 -2.22 28.95 -13.19
N CYS A 452 -2.43 30.06 -13.87
CA CYS A 452 -1.85 30.32 -15.19
C CYS A 452 -1.54 31.81 -15.33
N SER A 453 -0.35 32.14 -15.83
CA SER A 453 0.08 33.54 -15.93
C SER A 453 -0.93 34.41 -16.69
N PRO A 454 -1.32 35.58 -16.15
CA PRO A 454 -2.25 36.50 -16.80
C PRO A 454 -1.81 36.91 -18.21
N ALA A 455 -0.51 36.93 -18.48
CA ALA A 455 0.04 37.27 -19.78
C ALA A 455 -0.36 36.30 -20.90
N VAL A 456 -0.66 35.04 -20.56
CA VAL A 456 -0.96 33.97 -21.54
C VAL A 456 -2.29 33.26 -21.27
N SER A 457 -2.96 33.54 -20.14
CA SER A 457 -4.12 32.78 -19.68
C SER A 457 -5.31 32.81 -20.64
N SER A 458 -5.52 33.90 -21.39
CA SER A 458 -6.60 34.02 -22.38
C SER A 458 -6.49 33.00 -23.51
N THR A 459 -5.28 32.54 -23.83
CA THR A 459 -5.02 31.53 -24.87
C THR A 459 -4.77 30.14 -24.27
N ILE A 460 -4.03 30.06 -23.16
CA ILE A 460 -3.61 28.79 -22.57
C ILE A 460 -4.72 28.13 -21.76
N PHE A 461 -5.53 28.90 -21.02
CA PHE A 461 -6.57 28.30 -20.17
C PHE A 461 -7.64 27.54 -20.96
N PRO A 462 -8.14 28.00 -22.13
CA PRO A 462 -9.04 27.20 -22.97
C PRO A 462 -8.44 25.84 -23.36
N LEU A 463 -7.15 25.79 -23.72
CA LEU A 463 -6.44 24.55 -24.05
C LEU A 463 -6.33 23.65 -22.80
N VAL A 464 -5.88 24.18 -21.67
CA VAL A 464 -5.80 23.45 -20.40
C VAL A 464 -7.18 22.87 -20.04
N LYS A 465 -8.23 23.68 -20.12
CA LYS A 465 -9.60 23.26 -19.81
C LYS A 465 -10.07 22.11 -20.72
N SER A 466 -9.76 22.16 -22.01
CA SER A 466 -10.11 21.08 -22.95
C SER A 466 -9.43 19.75 -22.65
N LEU A 467 -8.23 19.77 -22.04
CA LEU A 467 -7.54 18.55 -21.61
C LEU A 467 -8.11 18.03 -20.30
N LEU A 468 -8.34 18.94 -19.35
CA LEU A 468 -8.79 18.60 -17.99
C LEU A 468 -10.25 18.13 -17.97
N GLU A 469 -11.09 18.53 -18.92
CA GLU A 469 -12.49 18.04 -19.01
C GLU A 469 -12.60 16.55 -19.37
N HIS A 470 -11.52 15.91 -19.84
CA HIS A 470 -11.47 14.45 -19.96
C HIS A 470 -11.30 13.73 -18.63
N MET A 471 -10.83 14.42 -17.59
CA MET A 471 -10.51 13.85 -16.27
C MET A 471 -11.38 14.43 -15.15
N GLY A 472 -12.20 15.44 -15.45
CA GLY A 472 -12.99 16.16 -14.46
C GLY A 472 -14.26 16.77 -15.03
N ASN A 473 -15.07 17.30 -14.11
CA ASN A 473 -16.30 18.00 -14.49
C ASN A 473 -15.94 19.29 -15.23
N LYS A 474 -16.52 19.50 -16.42
CA LYS A 474 -16.29 20.70 -17.24
C LYS A 474 -16.51 22.02 -16.49
N ASP A 475 -17.53 22.06 -15.64
CA ASP A 475 -17.87 23.22 -14.81
C ASP A 475 -17.04 23.30 -13.52
N GLY A 476 -16.33 22.21 -13.19
CA GLY A 476 -15.41 22.11 -12.05
C GLY A 476 -13.96 22.46 -12.41
N ILE A 477 -13.71 23.16 -13.51
CA ILE A 477 -12.37 23.60 -13.92
C ILE A 477 -12.30 25.12 -13.83
N PHE A 478 -11.56 25.62 -12.84
CA PHE A 478 -11.50 27.03 -12.46
C PHE A 478 -10.14 27.64 -12.82
N LEU A 479 -10.14 28.82 -13.45
CA LEU A 479 -8.93 29.66 -13.53
C LEU A 479 -8.84 30.47 -12.24
N CYS A 480 -7.86 30.14 -11.41
CA CYS A 480 -7.72 30.65 -10.04
C CYS A 480 -6.87 31.92 -9.93
N GLY A 481 -6.06 32.23 -10.94
CA GLY A 481 -5.15 33.37 -10.94
C GLY A 481 -3.83 33.03 -11.61
N ASP A 482 -2.77 33.74 -11.22
CA ASP A 482 -1.40 33.49 -11.67
C ASP A 482 -0.89 32.10 -11.22
N VAL A 483 0.27 31.70 -11.73
CA VAL A 483 0.94 30.45 -11.33
C VAL A 483 1.15 30.43 -9.81
N GLY A 484 0.82 29.30 -9.19
CA GLY A 484 0.77 29.10 -7.74
C GLY A 484 -0.60 29.38 -7.12
N ALA A 485 -1.50 30.12 -7.81
CA ALA A 485 -2.83 30.39 -7.28
C ALA A 485 -3.70 29.13 -7.22
N GLY A 486 -3.59 28.22 -8.20
CA GLY A 486 -4.31 26.94 -8.16
C GLY A 486 -3.96 26.12 -6.91
N THR A 487 -2.66 26.04 -6.62
CA THR A 487 -2.08 25.42 -5.43
C THR A 487 -2.56 26.07 -4.14
N ALA A 488 -2.54 27.41 -4.07
CA ALA A 488 -3.07 28.14 -2.93
C ALA A 488 -4.57 27.85 -2.71
N PHE A 489 -5.40 27.89 -3.76
CA PHE A 489 -6.82 27.55 -3.69
C PHE A 489 -7.04 26.13 -3.13
N LYS A 490 -6.27 25.14 -3.63
CA LYS A 490 -6.36 23.75 -3.16
C LYS A 490 -5.99 23.63 -1.68
N ILE A 491 -4.88 24.23 -1.27
CA ILE A 491 -4.40 24.19 0.11
C ILE A 491 -5.43 24.85 1.04
N ILE A 492 -5.96 26.02 0.67
CA ILE A 492 -6.98 26.73 1.46
C ILE A 492 -8.27 25.91 1.58
N ASN A 493 -8.74 25.29 0.49
CA ASN A 493 -9.89 24.40 0.52
C ASN A 493 -9.68 23.22 1.50
N ASN A 494 -8.51 22.59 1.44
CA ASN A 494 -8.18 21.47 2.33
C ASN A 494 -8.03 21.93 3.79
N TYR A 495 -7.44 23.10 4.03
CA TYR A 495 -7.34 23.74 5.34
C TYR A 495 -8.73 23.93 5.97
N LEU A 496 -9.68 24.48 5.20
CA LEU A 496 -11.06 24.66 5.66
C LEU A 496 -11.77 23.31 5.90
N SER A 497 -11.56 22.33 5.01
CA SER A 497 -12.11 20.98 5.16
C SER A 497 -11.61 20.28 6.43
N ALA A 498 -10.35 20.47 6.80
CA ALA A 498 -9.76 19.91 8.02
C ALA A 498 -10.40 20.51 9.28
N ILE A 499 -10.47 21.85 9.35
CA ILE A 499 -11.08 22.57 10.48
C ILE A 499 -12.55 22.19 10.64
N THR A 500 -13.31 22.19 9.56
CA THR A 500 -14.74 21.83 9.60
C THR A 500 -14.97 20.36 9.95
N SER A 501 -14.00 19.48 9.73
CA SER A 501 -14.08 18.08 10.17
C SER A 501 -14.06 17.96 11.70
N LEU A 502 -13.15 18.68 12.36
CA LEU A 502 -13.12 18.74 13.82
C LEU A 502 -14.35 19.46 14.37
N ALA A 503 -14.66 20.66 13.87
CA ALA A 503 -15.78 21.47 14.36
C ALA A 503 -17.14 20.77 14.23
N ALA A 504 -17.39 20.08 13.10
CA ALA A 504 -18.61 19.29 12.94
C ALA A 504 -18.66 18.09 13.90
N SER A 505 -17.51 17.45 14.15
CA SER A 505 -17.41 16.36 15.11
C SER A 505 -17.70 16.83 16.54
N GLU A 506 -17.18 17.99 16.94
CA GLU A 506 -17.48 18.63 18.23
C GLU A 506 -18.97 18.97 18.36
N ALA A 507 -19.55 19.67 17.39
CA ALA A 507 -20.95 20.07 17.43
C ALA A 507 -21.90 18.88 17.55
N LEU A 508 -21.67 17.82 16.77
CA LEU A 508 -22.48 16.60 16.82
C LEU A 508 -22.24 15.79 18.10
N ASN A 509 -21.01 15.78 18.61
CA ASN A 509 -20.70 15.17 19.92
C ASN A 509 -21.44 15.88 21.07
N ILE A 510 -21.44 17.21 21.09
CA ILE A 510 -22.20 18.01 22.06
C ILE A 510 -23.68 17.65 22.02
N GLY A 511 -24.26 17.59 20.82
CA GLY A 511 -25.66 17.22 20.63
C GLY A 511 -26.01 15.84 21.17
N VAL A 512 -25.19 14.84 20.86
CA VAL A 512 -25.38 13.46 21.37
C VAL A 512 -25.25 13.42 22.90
N LYS A 513 -24.24 14.09 23.48
CA LYS A 513 -24.08 14.16 24.94
C LYS A 513 -25.20 14.94 25.65
N ALA A 514 -25.85 15.86 24.95
CA ALA A 514 -27.05 16.56 25.41
C ALA A 514 -28.33 15.71 25.28
N GLY A 515 -28.26 14.48 24.77
CA GLY A 515 -29.41 13.58 24.60
C GLY A 515 -30.25 13.84 23.35
N LEU A 516 -29.72 14.58 22.37
CA LEU A 516 -30.40 14.83 21.10
C LEU A 516 -30.24 13.65 20.14
N ASP A 517 -31.24 13.44 19.28
CA ASP A 517 -31.13 12.52 18.15
C ASP A 517 -30.13 13.07 17.12
N PRO A 518 -29.00 12.38 16.85
CA PRO A 518 -27.99 12.86 15.92
C PRO A 518 -28.48 12.95 14.46
N LYS A 519 -29.50 12.18 14.06
CA LYS A 519 -30.09 12.27 12.71
C LYS A 519 -30.87 13.57 12.56
N LEU A 520 -31.82 13.81 13.46
CA LEU A 520 -32.60 15.05 13.47
C LEU A 520 -31.70 16.28 13.64
N LEU A 521 -30.70 16.23 14.52
CA LEU A 521 -29.73 17.32 14.67
C LEU A 521 -28.98 17.60 13.36
N THR A 522 -28.53 16.56 12.66
CA THR A 522 -27.85 16.68 11.37
C THR A 522 -28.76 17.30 10.31
N GLU A 523 -30.04 16.89 10.26
CA GLU A 523 -31.03 17.47 9.34
C GLU A 523 -31.22 18.97 9.60
N VAL A 524 -31.39 19.37 10.86
CA VAL A 524 -31.55 20.78 11.24
C VAL A 524 -30.30 21.59 10.91
N ILE A 525 -29.10 21.07 11.22
CA ILE A 525 -27.83 21.73 10.88
C ILE A 525 -27.71 21.93 9.37
N ASN A 526 -28.03 20.90 8.58
CA ASN A 526 -27.92 20.94 7.12
C ASN A 526 -28.97 21.85 6.46
N ALA A 527 -30.08 22.16 7.14
CA ALA A 527 -31.06 23.16 6.72
C ALA A 527 -30.76 24.59 7.24
N SER A 528 -29.68 24.78 8.00
CA SER A 528 -29.36 26.02 8.72
C SER A 528 -27.94 26.52 8.40
N GLY A 529 -27.55 27.66 8.99
CA GLY A 529 -26.22 28.26 8.79
C GLY A 529 -25.04 27.46 9.35
N GLY A 530 -25.29 26.36 10.08
CA GLY A 530 -24.23 25.44 10.54
C GLY A 530 -23.79 24.42 9.49
N GLN A 531 -24.46 24.35 8.34
CA GLN A 531 -24.17 23.39 7.29
C GLN A 531 -22.73 23.52 6.78
N CYS A 532 -22.02 22.40 6.69
CA CYS A 532 -20.77 22.30 5.95
C CYS A 532 -20.73 20.99 5.15
N TRP A 533 -19.71 20.81 4.30
CA TRP A 533 -19.60 19.58 3.49
C TRP A 533 -19.51 18.33 4.35
N VAL A 534 -18.87 18.42 5.53
CA VAL A 534 -18.73 17.29 6.46
C VAL A 534 -20.11 16.85 6.98
N THR A 535 -20.97 17.78 7.42
CA THR A 535 -22.29 17.42 7.96
C THR A 535 -23.25 16.91 6.89
N SER A 536 -23.09 17.33 5.63
CA SER A 536 -24.04 17.01 4.54
C SER A 536 -23.61 15.87 3.63
N LYS A 537 -22.30 15.63 3.46
CA LYS A 537 -21.77 14.64 2.53
C LYS A 537 -20.94 13.55 3.18
N SER A 538 -20.41 13.77 4.38
CA SER A 538 -19.61 12.77 5.05
C SER A 538 -19.67 12.89 6.58
N ASN A 539 -20.86 12.69 7.13
CA ASN A 539 -21.13 12.90 8.53
C ASN A 539 -20.21 12.06 9.45
N PRO A 540 -19.63 12.63 10.52
CA PRO A 540 -18.68 11.92 11.38
C PRO A 540 -19.35 10.95 12.37
N VAL A 541 -20.67 11.00 12.57
CA VAL A 541 -21.39 10.17 13.55
C VAL A 541 -21.81 8.84 12.92
N PRO A 542 -21.45 7.68 13.50
CA PRO A 542 -21.89 6.38 13.01
C PRO A 542 -23.42 6.26 13.02
N GLY A 543 -23.98 5.71 11.95
CA GLY A 543 -25.43 5.46 11.82
C GLY A 543 -26.28 6.66 11.36
N VAL A 544 -25.69 7.86 11.20
CA VAL A 544 -26.41 9.04 10.67
C VAL A 544 -26.51 9.03 9.15
N GLN A 545 -25.40 8.73 8.47
CA GLN A 545 -25.34 8.69 7.01
C GLN A 545 -24.78 7.34 6.55
N GLU A 546 -25.35 6.79 5.49
CA GLU A 546 -24.86 5.56 4.87
C GLU A 546 -23.69 5.84 3.92
N ASN A 547 -22.87 4.82 3.65
CA ASN A 547 -21.78 4.83 2.67
C ASN A 547 -20.66 5.86 2.91
N VAL A 548 -20.53 6.37 4.13
CA VAL A 548 -19.46 7.29 4.56
C VAL A 548 -18.48 6.58 5.50
N PRO A 549 -17.27 7.11 5.74
CA PRO A 549 -16.29 6.44 6.60
C PRO A 549 -16.83 6.07 8.00
N SER A 550 -17.62 6.95 8.63
CA SER A 550 -18.21 6.69 9.95
C SER A 550 -19.15 5.48 9.98
N SER A 551 -19.74 5.08 8.84
CA SER A 551 -20.61 3.89 8.74
C SER A 551 -19.82 2.58 8.61
N ARG A 552 -18.50 2.64 8.47
CA ARG A 552 -17.60 1.48 8.25
C ARG A 552 -16.35 1.54 9.13
N GLY A 553 -16.54 1.96 10.39
CA GLY A 553 -15.43 1.99 11.36
C GLY A 553 -14.30 2.95 11.01
N TYR A 554 -14.60 4.01 10.24
CA TYR A 554 -13.66 5.00 9.72
C TYR A 554 -12.56 4.42 8.82
N GLU A 555 -12.80 3.24 8.23
CA GLU A 555 -11.88 2.64 7.26
C GLU A 555 -11.95 3.34 5.90
N GLY A 556 -10.77 3.47 5.27
CA GLY A 556 -10.58 4.20 4.03
C GLY A 556 -10.74 5.72 4.20
N GLY A 557 -11.22 6.39 3.15
CA GLY A 557 -11.44 7.84 3.18
C GLY A 557 -10.15 8.66 3.18
N PHE A 558 -10.17 9.82 3.83
CA PHE A 558 -9.04 10.74 3.91
C PHE A 558 -8.39 10.63 5.29
N ARG A 559 -7.25 9.93 5.35
CA ARG A 559 -6.55 9.60 6.58
C ARG A 559 -6.27 10.81 7.46
N ILE A 560 -6.40 10.64 8.78
CA ILE A 560 -6.15 11.71 9.77
C ILE A 560 -4.75 12.31 9.65
N GLU A 561 -3.73 11.51 9.33
CA GLU A 561 -2.36 11.99 9.15
C GLU A 561 -2.20 12.84 7.88
N LEU A 562 -2.87 12.45 6.80
CA LEU A 562 -2.91 13.25 5.58
C LEU A 562 -3.69 14.55 5.79
N CYS A 563 -4.77 14.50 6.58
CA CYS A 563 -5.54 15.68 6.97
C CYS A 563 -4.70 16.65 7.79
N ALA A 564 -3.95 16.15 8.78
CA ALA A 564 -3.01 16.94 9.57
C ALA A 564 -1.90 17.53 8.68
N LYS A 565 -1.35 16.77 7.74
CA LYS A 565 -0.35 17.26 6.79
C LYS A 565 -0.86 18.44 5.95
N VAL A 566 -2.04 18.30 5.31
CA VAL A 566 -2.58 19.38 4.47
C VAL A 566 -3.04 20.60 5.28
N LEU A 567 -3.49 20.40 6.52
CA LEU A 567 -3.74 21.50 7.45
C LEU A 567 -2.43 22.25 7.77
N GLY A 568 -1.34 21.53 8.04
CA GLY A 568 -0.01 22.11 8.23
C GLY A 568 0.52 22.87 7.00
N MET A 569 0.24 22.39 5.79
CA MET A 569 0.53 23.14 4.56
C MET A 569 -0.23 24.47 4.52
N GLY A 570 -1.51 24.48 4.94
CA GLY A 570 -2.30 25.70 5.04
C GLY A 570 -1.80 26.67 6.11
N THR A 571 -1.38 26.16 7.28
CA THR A 571 -0.72 26.97 8.32
C THR A 571 0.54 27.64 7.81
N LYS A 572 1.39 26.90 7.09
CA LYS A 572 2.60 27.47 6.47
C LYS A 572 2.24 28.52 5.43
N LEU A 573 1.33 28.23 4.51
CA LEU A 573 0.88 29.19 3.50
C LEU A 573 0.35 30.48 4.14
N ALA A 574 -0.44 30.37 5.22
CA ALA A 574 -0.93 31.52 5.95
C ALA A 574 0.20 32.36 6.54
N ALA A 575 1.22 31.73 7.14
CA ALA A 575 2.40 32.43 7.65
C ALA A 575 3.18 33.14 6.52
N ASP A 576 3.37 32.47 5.38
CA ASP A 576 4.12 32.99 4.23
C ASP A 576 3.45 34.25 3.64
N VAL A 577 2.12 34.35 3.69
CA VAL A 577 1.36 35.52 3.19
C VAL A 577 0.95 36.52 4.29
N GLY A 578 1.37 36.30 5.54
CA GLY A 578 1.01 37.16 6.67
C GLY A 578 -0.46 37.08 7.11
N ALA A 579 -1.18 36.02 6.75
CA ALA A 579 -2.55 35.79 7.19
C ALA A 579 -2.59 35.27 8.63
N ARG A 580 -3.40 35.90 9.48
CA ARG A 580 -3.61 35.45 10.86
C ARG A 580 -4.56 34.25 10.89
N THR A 581 -4.10 33.14 11.44
CA THR A 581 -4.92 31.95 11.74
C THR A 581 -5.11 31.77 13.24
N ILE A 582 -6.24 31.17 13.62
CA ILE A 582 -6.61 30.90 15.03
C ILE A 582 -6.95 29.42 15.23
N LEU A 583 -7.70 28.83 14.30
CA LEU A 583 -8.28 27.49 14.46
C LEU A 583 -7.32 26.36 14.06
N ASP A 584 -6.28 26.65 13.29
CA ASP A 584 -5.38 25.64 12.75
C ASP A 584 -4.50 24.99 13.81
N LYS A 585 -3.90 25.78 14.70
CA LYS A 585 -3.07 25.26 15.81
C LYS A 585 -3.84 24.30 16.72
N PRO A 586 -4.99 24.67 17.32
CA PRO A 586 -5.75 23.74 18.15
C PRO A 586 -6.28 22.54 17.35
N THR A 587 -6.64 22.72 16.07
CA THR A 587 -7.06 21.59 15.24
C THR A 587 -5.92 20.61 14.97
N LEU A 588 -4.70 21.10 14.71
CA LEU A 588 -3.50 20.27 14.54
C LEU A 588 -3.14 19.54 15.83
N GLU A 589 -3.26 20.19 16.98
CA GLU A 589 -3.04 19.57 18.29
C GLU A 589 -4.04 18.43 18.53
N ALA A 590 -5.34 18.67 18.32
CA ALA A 590 -6.37 17.64 18.44
C ALA A 590 -6.14 16.45 17.49
N PHE A 591 -5.75 16.71 16.23
CA PHE A 591 -5.41 15.63 15.30
C PHE A 591 -4.15 14.86 15.73
N LYS A 592 -3.11 15.54 16.23
CA LYS A 592 -1.90 14.86 16.73
C LYS A 592 -2.22 13.97 17.92
N GLU A 593 -2.96 14.48 18.89
CA GLU A 593 -3.38 13.69 20.06
C GLU A 593 -4.22 12.48 19.64
N ALA A 594 -5.18 12.66 18.72
CA ALA A 594 -5.94 11.55 18.17
C ALA A 594 -5.06 10.53 17.41
N ILE A 595 -4.02 10.97 16.69
CA ILE A 595 -3.09 10.10 15.95
C ILE A 595 -2.23 9.25 16.88
N GLU A 596 -1.89 9.75 18.08
CA GLU A 596 -1.11 9.01 19.08
C GLU A 596 -1.87 7.80 19.63
N ASP A 597 -3.20 7.80 19.51
CA ASP A 597 -4.04 6.65 19.84
C ASP A 597 -4.12 5.67 18.64
N GLU A 598 -3.56 4.48 18.82
CA GLU A 598 -3.53 3.42 17.80
C GLU A 598 -4.95 2.99 17.35
N ARG A 599 -6.00 3.28 18.12
CA ARG A 599 -7.41 3.04 17.69
C ARG A 599 -7.81 3.93 16.51
N TYR A 600 -7.24 5.12 16.40
CA TYR A 600 -7.62 6.15 15.44
C TYR A 600 -6.58 6.39 14.35
N LYS A 601 -5.33 6.00 14.60
CA LYS A 601 -4.26 6.04 13.61
C LYS A 601 -4.63 5.29 12.33
N GLY A 602 -4.28 5.86 11.19
CA GLY A 602 -4.58 5.31 9.87
C GLY A 602 -6.05 5.40 9.44
N LYS A 603 -6.95 5.81 10.32
CA LYS A 603 -8.37 5.98 10.00
C LYS A 603 -8.63 7.28 9.28
N ASP A 604 -9.81 7.38 8.69
CA ASP A 604 -10.35 8.61 8.17
C ASP A 604 -10.36 9.74 9.22
N ALA A 605 -10.03 10.97 8.84
CA ALA A 605 -9.88 12.13 9.73
C ALA A 605 -11.08 12.42 10.64
N ARG A 606 -12.29 12.04 10.23
CA ARG A 606 -13.51 12.19 11.03
C ARG A 606 -13.60 11.21 12.20
N VAL A 607 -12.65 10.27 12.32
CA VAL A 607 -12.46 9.42 13.51
C VAL A 607 -12.23 10.26 14.77
N VAL A 608 -11.80 11.53 14.62
CA VAL A 608 -11.67 12.48 15.74
C VAL A 608 -12.98 12.60 16.54
N TYR A 609 -14.14 12.32 15.95
CA TYR A 609 -15.41 12.19 16.68
C TYR A 609 -15.38 11.10 17.78
N LYS A 610 -14.75 9.94 17.51
CA LYS A 610 -14.58 8.88 18.51
C LYS A 610 -13.61 9.28 19.61
N TRP A 611 -12.50 9.90 19.24
CA TRP A 611 -11.53 10.47 20.18
C TRP A 611 -12.22 11.46 21.14
N LEU A 612 -13.03 12.40 20.63
CA LEU A 612 -13.83 13.34 21.43
C LEU A 612 -14.86 12.66 22.38
N ASN A 613 -15.23 11.42 22.09
CA ASN A 613 -16.14 10.62 22.90
C ASN A 613 -15.44 9.73 23.93
N GLY A 614 -14.10 9.61 23.87
CA GLY A 614 -13.33 8.66 24.68
C GLY A 614 -13.61 7.19 24.32
N GLN A 615 -14.09 6.92 23.09
CA GLN A 615 -14.52 5.60 22.61
C GLN A 615 -13.45 4.86 21.82
#